data_AF-A0A2V8VGS8-F1
#
_entry.id   AF-A0A2V8VGS8-F1
#
_cell.length_a   1.000
_cell.length_b   1.000
_cell.length_c   1.000
_cell.angle_alpha   90.00
_cell.angle_beta   90.00
_cell.angle_gamma   90.00
#
_symmetry.space_group_name_H-M   'P 1'
#
loop_
_entity.id
_entity.type
_entity.pdbx_description
1 polymer ?
#
loop_
_entity_poly.entity_id
_entity_poly.type
_entity_poly.pdbx_seq_one_letter_code
_entity_poly.pdbx_strand_id
1 'polypeptide(L)'
;YSLNSANLGGRSSEAFAQLGAANIFTTGPQTLQTGGAATKGLVVRAVVGQTANLQEWQDSGGTGVASVSRGGTFSGDGSGLTGLNASGLASGTVPDGRLAGTYSAAVIFQNTSNSFTGSGSGLTNVNADKLDGHDSTEFAPCGLINVKAYGAVGDDVTDDTASIQSAIDAAGSGRCVYFPAATYRTTSTLTVGTAPCLKGDGSQKSILHNATTSCLSKDVSTRTVFDAQISGIGCRDNNTGASTTPGWDFTEFYHGYFVDLDVWYKEVGYFFARTSGGGGTFFNTGVHLSANDTKTCIKLDPAFSVNSNSFYRVVCDRRAGTWNDTGTIGLDINSGSANNFYDVYVTGAGAGSIAVKFTGGSVSQVHGLYAESNVTDVDSTGTGSPNFVDGMAHDGLATVIITDSAENKLNWRYDGAFVTLNGSPAPAIRMQEKSMWAGGTGTTTLPTTDGGALAFGIATAVASSQEIDTQTTIPHSGVRTIKNLRCDATVPPGGSASYVLTVRENQDDTLLTCTIAGTAASCSDTTHIYSNRPAGFKYNMRSTTIGFPAVPTTARCVVELYN
;
A
#
# COMPACT_ATOMS: atom_id res chain seq x y z
N TYR A 1 -65.22 -60.06 -71.02
CA TYR A 1 -65.37 -61.32 -70.27
C TYR A 1 -66.03 -61.02 -68.93
N SER A 2 -67.33 -61.27 -68.79
CA SER A 2 -68.02 -61.26 -67.50
C SER A 2 -67.90 -62.64 -66.87
N LEU A 3 -67.28 -62.74 -65.71
CA LEU A 3 -67.25 -63.98 -64.93
C LEU A 3 -68.66 -64.22 -64.37
N ASN A 4 -69.36 -65.27 -64.85
CA ASN A 4 -70.58 -65.76 -64.24
C ASN A 4 -70.27 -67.02 -63.39
N SER A 5 -71.14 -67.30 -62.43
CA SER A 5 -70.97 -68.29 -61.36
C SER A 5 -70.76 -69.75 -61.81
N ALA A 6 -70.87 -70.05 -63.10
CA ALA A 6 -70.76 -71.41 -63.63
C ALA A 6 -69.31 -71.94 -63.67
N ASN A 7 -68.30 -71.07 -63.65
CA ASN A 7 -66.88 -71.48 -63.78
C ASN A 7 -66.09 -71.51 -62.46
N LEU A 8 -66.79 -71.53 -61.31
CA LEU A 8 -66.17 -71.38 -59.99
C LEU A 8 -65.86 -72.70 -59.26
N GLY A 9 -66.06 -73.85 -59.89
CA GLY A 9 -65.68 -75.16 -59.31
C GLY A 9 -66.27 -75.44 -57.92
N GLY A 10 -67.42 -74.85 -57.59
CA GLY A 10 -68.09 -75.02 -56.29
C GLY A 10 -67.64 -74.08 -55.16
N ARG A 11 -66.89 -73.01 -55.43
CA ARG A 11 -66.51 -72.00 -54.41
C ARG A 11 -67.44 -70.78 -54.48
N SER A 12 -67.90 -70.27 -53.32
CA SER A 12 -68.80 -69.10 -53.25
C SER A 12 -68.08 -67.82 -53.72
N SER A 13 -68.84 -66.80 -54.14
CA SER A 13 -68.31 -65.49 -54.56
C SER A 13 -67.57 -64.72 -53.46
N GLU A 14 -67.68 -65.17 -52.22
CA GLU A 14 -66.94 -64.65 -51.06
C GLU A 14 -65.51 -65.21 -51.00
N ALA A 15 -65.19 -66.22 -51.81
CA ALA A 15 -63.85 -66.80 -51.92
C ALA A 15 -62.90 -66.00 -52.83
N PHE A 16 -63.35 -64.85 -53.37
CA PHE A 16 -62.56 -63.97 -54.23
C PHE A 16 -62.38 -62.60 -53.60
N ALA A 17 -61.26 -61.96 -53.90
CA ALA A 17 -60.98 -60.61 -53.41
C ALA A 17 -62.06 -59.63 -53.89
N GLN A 18 -62.80 -59.03 -52.97
CA GLN A 18 -63.81 -58.02 -53.22
C GLN A 18 -63.14 -56.66 -53.48
N LEU A 19 -63.59 -55.96 -54.53
CA LEU A 19 -63.02 -54.68 -54.98
C LEU A 19 -63.47 -53.47 -54.14
N GLY A 20 -64.55 -53.61 -53.35
CA GLY A 20 -65.17 -52.53 -52.58
C GLY A 20 -65.40 -52.85 -51.11
N ALA A 21 -64.79 -53.92 -50.59
CA ALA A 21 -64.96 -54.37 -49.20
C ALA A 21 -63.67 -55.00 -48.67
N ALA A 22 -63.55 -55.09 -47.35
CA ALA A 22 -62.40 -55.71 -46.70
C ALA A 22 -62.36 -57.22 -46.99
N ASN A 23 -61.22 -57.70 -47.47
CA ASN A 23 -61.00 -59.13 -47.66
C ASN A 23 -60.52 -59.73 -46.34
N ILE A 24 -61.27 -60.69 -45.79
CA ILE A 24 -60.97 -61.34 -44.50
C ILE A 24 -60.44 -62.75 -44.75
N PHE A 25 -59.21 -63.02 -44.31
CA PHE A 25 -58.63 -64.35 -44.32
C PHE A 25 -58.78 -64.96 -42.92
N THR A 26 -59.59 -66.00 -42.80
CA THR A 26 -60.01 -66.55 -41.49
C THR A 26 -59.19 -67.74 -41.00
N THR A 27 -58.33 -68.34 -41.84
CA THR A 27 -57.46 -69.45 -41.46
C THR A 27 -56.10 -69.41 -42.19
N GLY A 28 -55.01 -69.73 -41.47
CA GLY A 28 -53.65 -69.89 -41.99
C GLY A 28 -52.84 -68.59 -42.19
N PRO A 29 -51.49 -68.67 -42.24
CA PRO A 29 -50.63 -67.52 -42.52
C PRO A 29 -50.78 -67.08 -43.98
N GLN A 30 -50.77 -65.76 -44.20
CA GLN A 30 -50.64 -65.18 -45.54
C GLN A 30 -49.15 -64.91 -45.80
N THR A 31 -48.49 -65.78 -46.57
CA THR A 31 -47.07 -65.65 -46.91
C THR A 31 -46.92 -65.13 -48.34
N LEU A 32 -46.24 -63.98 -48.50
CA LEU A 32 -45.87 -63.42 -49.79
C LEU A 32 -44.38 -63.67 -50.05
N GLN A 33 -44.05 -64.56 -50.99
CA GLN A 33 -42.66 -64.79 -51.44
C GLN A 33 -42.43 -64.11 -52.79
N THR A 34 -41.44 -63.22 -52.85
CA THR A 34 -41.16 -62.43 -54.05
C THR A 34 -40.48 -63.24 -55.16
N GLY A 35 -39.83 -64.36 -54.82
CA GLY A 35 -39.18 -65.27 -55.78
C GLY A 35 -37.95 -64.71 -56.51
N GLY A 36 -37.59 -63.44 -56.29
CA GLY A 36 -36.45 -62.77 -56.91
C GLY A 36 -36.13 -61.44 -56.22
N ALA A 37 -34.91 -60.92 -56.44
CA ALA A 37 -34.40 -59.74 -55.73
C ALA A 37 -35.07 -58.41 -56.15
N ALA A 38 -35.66 -58.34 -57.35
CA ALA A 38 -36.24 -57.11 -57.91
C ALA A 38 -37.78 -57.07 -57.89
N THR A 39 -38.44 -58.14 -57.46
CA THR A 39 -39.90 -58.27 -57.47
C THR A 39 -40.52 -57.64 -56.22
N LYS A 40 -41.51 -56.77 -56.39
CA LYS A 40 -42.28 -56.19 -55.29
C LYS A 40 -43.33 -57.20 -54.83
N GLY A 41 -43.26 -57.65 -53.58
CA GLY A 41 -44.21 -58.64 -53.03
C GLY A 41 -45.63 -58.12 -52.80
N LEU A 42 -45.75 -56.86 -52.37
CA LEU A 42 -47.02 -56.16 -52.19
C LEU A 42 -46.83 -54.69 -52.56
N VAL A 43 -47.79 -54.13 -53.30
CA VAL A 43 -47.84 -52.68 -53.58
C VAL A 43 -49.20 -52.18 -53.10
N VAL A 44 -49.19 -51.39 -52.04
CA VAL A 44 -50.37 -50.70 -51.52
C VAL A 44 -50.33 -49.26 -52.03
N ARG A 45 -51.33 -48.86 -52.82
CA ARG A 45 -51.37 -47.54 -53.47
C ARG A 45 -52.59 -46.76 -53.00
N ALA A 46 -52.37 -45.50 -52.62
CA ALA A 46 -53.45 -44.56 -52.34
C ALA A 46 -54.30 -44.29 -53.59
N VAL A 47 -55.59 -44.04 -53.41
CA VAL A 47 -56.42 -43.38 -54.43
C VAL A 47 -56.37 -41.86 -54.24
N VAL A 48 -56.79 -41.12 -55.28
CA VAL A 48 -56.95 -39.67 -55.17
C VAL A 48 -57.98 -39.35 -54.09
N GLY A 49 -57.62 -38.49 -53.14
CA GLY A 49 -58.50 -38.13 -52.03
C GLY A 49 -58.54 -39.15 -50.88
N GLN A 50 -57.66 -40.15 -50.85
CA GLN A 50 -57.56 -41.11 -49.75
C GLN A 50 -57.53 -40.39 -48.38
N THR A 51 -58.46 -40.74 -47.48
CA THR A 51 -58.54 -40.20 -46.12
C THR A 51 -58.11 -41.22 -45.05
N ALA A 52 -58.26 -42.51 -45.32
CA ALA A 52 -57.87 -43.60 -44.40
C ALA A 52 -56.40 -44.03 -44.59
N ASN A 53 -55.88 -44.80 -43.64
CA ASN A 53 -54.55 -45.41 -43.70
C ASN A 53 -54.42 -46.32 -44.92
N LEU A 54 -53.20 -46.43 -45.47
CA LEU A 54 -52.92 -47.40 -46.55
C LEU A 54 -52.88 -48.81 -46.00
N GLN A 55 -52.39 -48.96 -44.77
CA GLN A 55 -52.37 -50.24 -44.08
C GLN A 55 -52.64 -49.99 -42.60
N GLU A 56 -53.40 -50.88 -41.97
CA GLU A 56 -53.69 -50.84 -40.54
C GLU A 56 -53.60 -52.26 -39.98
N TRP A 57 -52.93 -52.40 -38.85
CA TRP A 57 -52.94 -53.60 -38.03
C TRP A 57 -53.89 -53.34 -36.89
N GLN A 58 -54.86 -54.24 -36.69
CA GLN A 58 -55.90 -54.10 -35.68
C GLN A 58 -55.85 -55.26 -34.68
N ASP A 59 -56.34 -55.03 -33.46
CA ASP A 59 -56.63 -56.10 -32.51
C ASP A 59 -57.91 -56.87 -32.87
N SER A 60 -58.25 -57.89 -32.09
CA SER A 60 -59.47 -58.70 -32.32
C SER A 60 -60.78 -57.92 -32.11
N GLY A 61 -60.72 -56.72 -31.54
CA GLY A 61 -61.85 -55.80 -31.40
C GLY A 61 -61.98 -54.79 -32.54
N GLY A 62 -61.04 -54.80 -33.50
CA GLY A 62 -61.02 -53.85 -34.63
C GLY A 62 -60.32 -52.52 -34.32
N THR A 63 -59.65 -52.39 -33.17
CA THR A 63 -58.90 -51.18 -32.83
C THR A 63 -57.53 -51.20 -33.50
N GLY A 64 -57.15 -50.14 -34.20
CA GLY A 64 -55.82 -50.00 -34.79
C GLY A 64 -54.69 -49.98 -33.75
N VAL A 65 -53.77 -50.94 -33.83
CA VAL A 65 -52.56 -51.05 -32.98
C VAL A 65 -51.30 -50.54 -33.68
N ALA A 66 -51.30 -50.52 -35.02
CA ALA A 66 -50.29 -49.85 -35.82
C ALA A 66 -50.88 -49.47 -37.19
N SER A 67 -50.28 -48.50 -37.89
CA SER A 67 -50.72 -48.13 -39.23
C SER A 67 -49.62 -47.51 -40.09
N VAL A 68 -49.85 -47.51 -41.40
CA VAL A 68 -49.13 -46.71 -42.39
C VAL A 68 -50.12 -45.70 -42.95
N SER A 69 -49.89 -44.42 -42.69
CA SER A 69 -50.75 -43.34 -43.16
C SER A 69 -50.74 -43.23 -44.68
N ARG A 70 -51.68 -42.45 -45.25
CA ARG A 70 -51.68 -42.09 -46.68
C ARG A 70 -50.36 -41.45 -47.15
N GLY A 71 -49.62 -40.82 -46.24
CA GLY A 71 -48.31 -40.20 -46.51
C GLY A 71 -47.12 -41.12 -46.28
N GLY A 72 -47.34 -42.39 -45.90
CA GLY A 72 -46.28 -43.36 -45.62
C GLY A 72 -45.71 -43.29 -44.20
N THR A 73 -46.29 -42.48 -43.31
CA THR A 73 -45.88 -42.40 -41.90
C THR A 73 -46.32 -43.66 -41.16
N PHE A 74 -45.38 -44.35 -40.51
CA PHE A 74 -45.71 -45.45 -39.60
C PHE A 74 -46.11 -44.89 -38.23
N SER A 75 -47.20 -45.41 -37.66
CA SER A 75 -47.65 -45.13 -36.29
C SER A 75 -47.82 -46.46 -35.55
N GLY A 76 -47.21 -46.62 -34.37
CA GLY A 76 -47.27 -47.84 -33.57
C GLY A 76 -46.21 -47.85 -32.44
N ASP A 77 -46.10 -48.98 -31.72
CA ASP A 77 -45.03 -49.16 -30.74
C ASP A 77 -43.67 -49.32 -31.44
N GLY A 78 -42.76 -48.37 -31.16
CA GLY A 78 -41.39 -48.35 -31.68
C GLY A 78 -40.37 -49.03 -30.76
N SER A 79 -40.76 -49.65 -29.65
CA SER A 79 -39.87 -50.26 -28.64
C SER A 79 -38.89 -51.28 -29.23
N GLY A 80 -39.26 -51.96 -30.32
CA GLY A 80 -38.43 -52.91 -31.05
C GLY A 80 -37.46 -52.32 -32.07
N LEU A 81 -37.50 -51.01 -32.34
CA LEU A 81 -36.60 -50.33 -33.29
C LEU A 81 -35.24 -50.00 -32.64
N THR A 82 -34.52 -51.03 -32.22
CA THR A 82 -33.28 -50.93 -31.41
C THR A 82 -32.04 -50.51 -32.21
N GLY A 83 -32.12 -50.52 -33.54
CA GLY A 83 -31.01 -50.15 -34.45
C GLY A 83 -31.03 -48.69 -34.92
N LEU A 84 -31.91 -47.84 -34.40
CA LEU A 84 -31.94 -46.41 -34.76
C LEU A 84 -30.77 -45.69 -34.07
N ASN A 85 -29.69 -45.43 -34.81
CA ASN A 85 -28.64 -44.54 -34.35
C ASN A 85 -29.06 -43.07 -34.49
N ALA A 86 -28.39 -42.16 -33.78
CA ALA A 86 -28.71 -40.73 -33.82
C ALA A 86 -28.62 -40.11 -35.23
N SER A 87 -27.77 -40.66 -36.11
CA SER A 87 -27.67 -40.23 -37.51
C SER A 87 -28.84 -40.70 -38.40
N GLY A 88 -29.68 -41.62 -37.91
CA GLY A 88 -30.92 -42.03 -38.55
C GLY A 88 -32.10 -41.09 -38.29
N LEU A 89 -32.00 -40.14 -37.34
CA LEU A 89 -33.00 -39.10 -37.10
C LEU A 89 -32.72 -37.89 -38.01
N ALA A 90 -32.97 -38.05 -39.32
CA ALA A 90 -32.67 -37.03 -40.33
C ALA A 90 -33.44 -35.70 -40.15
N SER A 91 -34.58 -35.72 -39.44
CA SER A 91 -35.39 -34.54 -39.11
C SER A 91 -36.35 -34.84 -37.96
N GLY A 92 -36.73 -33.82 -37.18
CA GLY A 92 -37.72 -33.91 -36.10
C GLY A 92 -37.17 -33.47 -34.74
N THR A 93 -38.04 -33.25 -33.76
CA THR A 93 -37.67 -32.96 -32.38
C THR A 93 -37.62 -34.26 -31.57
N VAL A 94 -36.55 -34.47 -30.82
CA VAL A 94 -36.51 -35.47 -29.75
C VAL A 94 -37.17 -34.83 -28.51
N PRO A 95 -38.29 -35.37 -27.98
CA PRO A 95 -38.95 -34.77 -26.83
C PRO A 95 -38.03 -34.72 -25.61
N ASP A 96 -38.13 -33.64 -24.83
CA ASP A 96 -37.27 -33.31 -23.68
C ASP A 96 -37.07 -34.48 -22.70
N GLY A 97 -38.15 -35.23 -22.40
CA GLY A 97 -38.09 -36.40 -21.50
C GLY A 97 -37.22 -37.57 -21.97
N ARG A 98 -36.76 -37.58 -23.23
CA ARG A 98 -35.81 -38.58 -23.75
C ARG A 98 -34.34 -38.16 -23.61
N LEU A 99 -34.10 -36.89 -23.28
CA LEU A 99 -32.78 -36.32 -22.98
C LEU A 99 -32.64 -35.94 -21.49
N ALA A 100 -33.64 -36.23 -20.67
CA ALA A 100 -33.58 -36.04 -19.23
C ALA A 100 -32.80 -37.18 -18.56
N GLY A 101 -31.70 -36.87 -17.86
CA GLY A 101 -30.93 -37.84 -17.09
C GLY A 101 -29.58 -37.31 -16.58
N THR A 102 -28.96 -38.08 -15.69
CA THR A 102 -27.59 -37.85 -15.23
C THR A 102 -26.63 -38.61 -16.15
N TYR A 103 -25.75 -37.89 -16.83
CA TYR A 103 -24.75 -38.48 -17.71
C TYR A 103 -23.44 -38.65 -16.92
N SER A 104 -22.96 -39.89 -16.82
CA SER A 104 -21.72 -40.23 -16.09
C SER A 104 -20.44 -39.89 -16.86
N ALA A 105 -20.57 -39.48 -18.13
CA ALA A 105 -19.49 -39.00 -18.98
C ALA A 105 -19.88 -37.66 -19.61
N ALA A 106 -18.89 -36.89 -20.06
CA ALA A 106 -19.11 -35.60 -20.70
C ALA A 106 -19.98 -35.75 -21.95
N VAL A 107 -21.12 -35.07 -21.97
CA VAL A 107 -21.95 -34.93 -23.17
C VAL A 107 -21.35 -33.82 -24.02
N ILE A 108 -20.80 -34.17 -25.18
CA ILE A 108 -20.19 -33.20 -26.09
C ILE A 108 -21.26 -32.66 -27.03
N PHE A 109 -21.71 -31.43 -26.82
CA PHE A 109 -22.60 -30.71 -27.75
C PHE A 109 -21.77 -29.95 -28.79
N GLN A 110 -21.40 -30.60 -29.90
CA GLN A 110 -20.76 -29.90 -31.01
C GLN A 110 -21.83 -29.21 -31.85
N ASN A 111 -22.06 -27.91 -31.63
CA ASN A 111 -22.72 -27.06 -32.62
C ASN A 111 -21.77 -25.93 -33.03
N THR A 112 -21.95 -25.37 -34.22
CA THR A 112 -21.06 -24.35 -34.79
C THR A 112 -20.99 -23.03 -34.00
N SER A 113 -21.79 -22.89 -32.93
CA SER A 113 -21.88 -21.67 -32.12
C SER A 113 -21.50 -21.87 -30.64
N ASN A 114 -21.30 -23.11 -30.16
CA ASN A 114 -20.97 -23.45 -28.76
C ASN A 114 -21.69 -22.60 -27.68
N SER A 115 -22.92 -22.17 -27.93
CA SER A 115 -23.63 -21.25 -27.03
C SER A 115 -24.58 -22.02 -26.12
N PHE A 116 -24.36 -21.90 -24.79
CA PHE A 116 -25.30 -22.35 -23.76
C PHE A 116 -26.08 -21.13 -23.23
N THR A 117 -27.37 -21.03 -23.53
CA THR A 117 -28.25 -19.98 -22.98
C THR A 117 -29.09 -20.52 -21.83
N GLY A 118 -28.97 -19.97 -20.62
CA GLY A 118 -29.70 -20.38 -19.41
C GLY A 118 -29.23 -19.63 -18.15
N SER A 119 -29.83 -19.91 -16.98
CA SER A 119 -29.50 -19.21 -15.72
C SER A 119 -28.23 -19.71 -15.01
N GLY A 120 -27.61 -20.80 -15.49
CA GLY A 120 -26.35 -21.34 -14.95
C GLY A 120 -26.38 -21.83 -13.49
N SER A 121 -27.52 -21.75 -12.79
CA SER A 121 -27.62 -21.92 -11.33
C SER A 121 -27.27 -23.31 -10.79
N GLY A 122 -27.08 -24.30 -11.68
CA GLY A 122 -26.69 -25.67 -11.34
C GLY A 122 -25.28 -26.06 -11.80
N LEU A 123 -24.53 -25.15 -12.43
CA LEU A 123 -23.16 -25.41 -12.84
C LEU A 123 -22.25 -25.41 -11.60
N THR A 124 -21.59 -26.52 -11.34
CA THR A 124 -20.59 -26.67 -10.27
C THR A 124 -19.24 -27.04 -10.90
N ASN A 125 -18.12 -26.70 -10.25
CA ASN A 125 -16.76 -26.92 -10.78
C ASN A 125 -16.46 -26.23 -12.12
N VAL A 126 -17.09 -25.08 -12.38
CA VAL A 126 -16.68 -24.20 -13.49
C VAL A 126 -15.29 -23.64 -13.15
N ASN A 127 -14.30 -23.94 -13.98
CA ASN A 127 -12.97 -23.35 -13.84
C ASN A 127 -13.03 -21.91 -14.38
N ALA A 128 -12.84 -20.93 -13.49
CA ALA A 128 -12.83 -19.51 -13.83
C ALA A 128 -11.77 -19.17 -14.89
N ASP A 129 -10.60 -19.83 -14.87
CA ASP A 129 -9.50 -19.64 -15.83
C ASP A 129 -9.86 -20.08 -17.26
N LYS A 130 -10.97 -20.79 -17.43
CA LYS A 130 -11.45 -21.31 -18.73
C LYS A 130 -12.72 -20.62 -19.22
N LEU A 131 -13.25 -19.63 -18.49
CA LEU A 131 -14.30 -18.77 -18.99
C LEU A 131 -13.64 -17.76 -19.93
N ASP A 132 -14.06 -17.77 -21.19
CA ASP A 132 -13.46 -17.15 -22.37
C ASP A 132 -13.54 -15.62 -22.41
N GLY A 133 -13.29 -14.93 -21.30
CA GLY A 133 -13.18 -13.48 -21.33
C GLY A 133 -13.03 -12.74 -20.02
N HIS A 134 -13.05 -13.42 -18.86
CA HIS A 134 -12.93 -12.74 -17.58
C HIS A 134 -11.87 -13.41 -16.70
N ASP A 135 -10.78 -12.68 -16.46
CA ASP A 135 -9.65 -13.10 -15.63
C ASP A 135 -10.14 -13.34 -14.18
N SER A 136 -9.60 -14.35 -13.49
CA SER A 136 -9.96 -14.61 -12.08
C SER A 136 -9.69 -13.40 -11.16
N THR A 137 -8.82 -12.48 -11.56
CA THR A 137 -8.57 -11.16 -10.94
C THR A 137 -9.71 -10.15 -11.11
N GLU A 138 -10.71 -10.42 -11.95
CA GLU A 138 -11.89 -9.59 -12.12
C GLU A 138 -12.96 -9.89 -11.05
N PHE A 139 -12.90 -11.08 -10.45
CA PHE A 139 -13.68 -11.41 -9.26
C PHE A 139 -13.02 -10.78 -8.02
N ALA A 140 -13.27 -9.48 -7.83
CA ALA A 140 -12.94 -8.81 -6.59
C ALA A 140 -13.50 -9.59 -5.38
N PRO A 141 -12.77 -9.66 -4.23
CA PRO A 141 -13.31 -10.26 -3.02
C PRO A 141 -14.68 -9.65 -2.67
N CYS A 142 -15.64 -10.48 -2.28
CA CYS A 142 -17.04 -10.08 -2.07
C CYS A 142 -17.17 -8.75 -1.31
N GLY A 143 -17.71 -7.72 -1.97
CA GLY A 143 -17.91 -6.37 -1.42
C GLY A 143 -16.99 -5.26 -1.97
N LEU A 144 -15.97 -5.60 -2.77
CA LEU A 144 -15.10 -4.63 -3.44
C LEU A 144 -15.61 -4.30 -4.86
N ILE A 145 -15.43 -3.04 -5.28
CA ILE A 145 -15.73 -2.56 -6.63
C ILE A 145 -14.45 -2.63 -7.46
N ASN A 146 -14.35 -3.61 -8.37
CA ASN A 146 -13.17 -3.77 -9.22
C ASN A 146 -13.15 -2.71 -10.33
N VAL A 147 -12.05 -1.98 -10.50
CA VAL A 147 -11.90 -1.00 -11.60
C VAL A 147 -12.01 -1.64 -12.98
N LYS A 148 -11.61 -2.91 -13.14
CA LYS A 148 -11.75 -3.65 -14.42
C LYS A 148 -13.22 -3.86 -14.81
N ALA A 149 -14.11 -3.99 -13.83
CA ALA A 149 -15.55 -4.09 -14.09
C ALA A 149 -16.16 -2.78 -14.66
N TYR A 150 -15.42 -1.67 -14.59
CA TYR A 150 -15.79 -0.36 -15.17
C TYR A 150 -15.01 -0.07 -16.46
N GLY A 151 -14.27 -1.04 -16.99
CA GLY A 151 -13.56 -0.93 -18.27
C GLY A 151 -12.10 -0.47 -18.16
N ALA A 152 -11.53 -0.38 -16.96
CA ALA A 152 -10.10 -0.10 -16.82
C ALA A 152 -9.28 -1.30 -17.32
N VAL A 153 -8.33 -1.05 -18.20
CA VAL A 153 -7.51 -2.06 -18.88
C VAL A 153 -6.22 -2.34 -18.09
N GLY A 154 -5.50 -1.30 -17.65
CA GLY A 154 -4.27 -1.45 -16.88
C GLY A 154 -3.05 -1.90 -17.68
N ASP A 155 -2.94 -1.49 -18.95
CA ASP A 155 -1.89 -1.88 -19.90
C ASP A 155 -0.79 -0.81 -20.11
N ASP A 156 -0.77 0.26 -19.30
CA ASP A 156 0.11 1.43 -19.41
C ASP A 156 -0.03 2.23 -20.74
N VAL A 157 -1.06 1.95 -21.54
CA VAL A 157 -1.28 2.57 -22.85
C VAL A 157 -2.66 3.22 -22.92
N THR A 158 -3.69 2.42 -22.63
CA THR A 158 -5.09 2.82 -22.58
C THR A 158 -5.29 3.84 -21.47
N ASP A 159 -6.02 4.91 -21.78
CA ASP A 159 -6.38 5.91 -20.78
C ASP A 159 -7.54 5.39 -19.92
N ASP A 160 -7.21 4.93 -18.71
CA ASP A 160 -8.14 4.32 -17.76
C ASP A 160 -8.86 5.35 -16.89
N THR A 161 -8.61 6.64 -17.09
CA THR A 161 -9.10 7.72 -16.21
C THR A 161 -10.61 7.66 -15.99
N ALA A 162 -11.40 7.60 -17.07
CA ALA A 162 -12.86 7.63 -16.98
C ALA A 162 -13.44 6.37 -16.32
N SER A 163 -12.85 5.21 -16.61
CA SER A 163 -13.27 3.92 -16.04
C SER A 163 -12.97 3.85 -14.54
N ILE A 164 -11.79 4.29 -14.13
CA ILE A 164 -11.41 4.32 -12.71
C ILE A 164 -12.24 5.35 -11.95
N GLN A 165 -12.44 6.55 -12.51
CA GLN A 165 -13.29 7.57 -11.87
C GLN A 165 -14.72 7.05 -11.70
N SER A 166 -15.26 6.35 -12.69
CA SER A 166 -16.60 5.73 -12.59
C SER A 166 -16.67 4.70 -11.46
N ALA A 167 -15.61 3.91 -11.23
CA ALA A 167 -15.56 2.96 -10.12
C ALA A 167 -15.50 3.67 -8.75
N ILE A 168 -14.74 4.77 -8.65
CA ILE A 168 -14.66 5.62 -7.45
C ILE A 168 -16.03 6.26 -7.16
N ASP A 169 -16.66 6.86 -8.16
CA ASP A 169 -17.98 7.48 -8.04
C ASP A 169 -19.04 6.45 -7.64
N ALA A 170 -18.96 5.26 -8.23
CA ALA A 170 -19.88 4.18 -7.92
C ALA A 170 -19.68 3.59 -6.53
N ALA A 171 -18.51 3.72 -5.89
CA ALA A 171 -18.30 3.27 -4.52
C ALA A 171 -19.07 4.14 -3.52
N GLY A 172 -19.02 5.47 -3.71
CA GLY A 172 -19.53 6.43 -2.74
C GLY A 172 -18.88 6.25 -1.36
N SER A 173 -19.59 6.64 -0.31
CA SER A 173 -19.15 6.41 1.07
C SER A 173 -19.46 4.97 1.52
N GLY A 174 -18.43 4.19 1.88
CA GLY A 174 -18.58 2.90 2.57
C GLY A 174 -18.35 1.63 1.75
N ARG A 175 -17.96 1.74 0.48
CA ARG A 175 -17.45 0.61 -0.31
C ARG A 175 -16.01 0.87 -0.73
N CYS A 176 -15.26 -0.22 -0.91
CA CYS A 176 -13.86 -0.14 -1.31
C CYS A 176 -13.74 -0.37 -2.83
N VAL A 177 -13.00 0.50 -3.51
CA VAL A 177 -12.56 0.29 -4.89
C VAL A 177 -11.30 -0.55 -4.88
N TYR A 178 -11.27 -1.58 -5.71
CA TYR A 178 -10.16 -2.51 -5.86
C TYR A 178 -9.45 -2.28 -7.18
N PHE A 179 -8.13 -2.16 -7.09
CA PHE A 179 -7.18 -2.03 -8.19
C PHE A 179 -6.38 -3.34 -8.29
N PRO A 180 -6.74 -4.26 -9.20
CA PRO A 180 -5.90 -5.41 -9.49
C PRO A 180 -4.47 -5.00 -9.88
N ALA A 181 -3.50 -5.89 -9.71
CA ALA A 181 -2.13 -5.68 -10.18
C ALA A 181 -2.10 -5.38 -11.69
N ALA A 182 -1.78 -4.13 -12.03
CA ALA A 182 -1.67 -3.62 -13.40
C ALA A 182 -1.06 -2.20 -13.37
N THR A 183 -0.75 -1.64 -14.54
CA THR A 183 -0.36 -0.23 -14.66
C THR A 183 -1.44 0.56 -15.38
N TYR A 184 -2.16 1.38 -14.64
CA TYR A 184 -3.29 2.17 -15.11
C TYR A 184 -2.82 3.55 -15.52
N ARG A 185 -2.81 3.82 -16.83
CA ARG A 185 -2.46 5.15 -17.33
C ARG A 185 -3.64 6.08 -17.13
N THR A 186 -3.38 7.24 -16.54
CA THR A 186 -4.37 8.30 -16.35
C THR A 186 -3.85 9.62 -16.90
N THR A 187 -4.73 10.43 -17.48
CA THR A 187 -4.39 11.71 -18.13
C THR A 187 -4.87 12.93 -17.34
N SER A 188 -5.72 12.72 -16.32
CA SER A 188 -6.10 13.72 -15.32
C SER A 188 -6.16 13.10 -13.92
N THR A 189 -6.13 13.96 -12.89
CA THR A 189 -6.19 13.55 -11.49
C THR A 189 -7.48 12.79 -11.19
N LEU A 190 -7.37 11.64 -10.52
CA LEU A 190 -8.53 10.94 -9.95
C LEU A 190 -8.98 11.65 -8.68
N THR A 191 -10.28 11.92 -8.57
CA THR A 191 -10.83 12.67 -7.45
C THR A 191 -11.64 11.78 -6.53
N VAL A 192 -11.47 11.98 -5.21
CA VAL A 192 -12.24 11.28 -4.18
C VAL A 192 -13.10 12.23 -3.34
N GLY A 193 -14.27 11.73 -2.94
CA GLY A 193 -15.18 12.38 -1.98
C GLY A 193 -14.85 12.02 -0.53
N THR A 194 -15.86 12.00 0.35
CA THR A 194 -15.71 11.65 1.77
C THR A 194 -15.62 10.14 2.00
N ALA A 195 -14.77 9.72 2.94
CA ALA A 195 -14.54 8.32 3.34
C ALA A 195 -14.21 7.36 2.17
N PRO A 196 -13.28 7.72 1.27
CA PRO A 196 -12.89 6.83 0.19
C PRO A 196 -12.18 5.61 0.76
N CYS A 197 -12.47 4.44 0.21
CA CYS A 197 -11.68 3.24 0.46
C CYS A 197 -11.11 2.72 -0.86
N LEU A 198 -9.79 2.74 -1.01
CA LEU A 198 -9.08 2.31 -2.22
C LEU A 198 -8.04 1.25 -1.83
N LYS A 199 -8.04 0.12 -2.53
CA LYS A 199 -7.14 -1.01 -2.25
C LYS A 199 -6.51 -1.55 -3.52
N GLY A 200 -5.19 -1.74 -3.53
CA GLY A 200 -4.52 -2.49 -4.57
C GLY A 200 -3.84 -3.76 -4.05
N ASP A 201 -3.30 -4.56 -4.97
CA ASP A 201 -2.53 -5.79 -4.68
C ASP A 201 -1.12 -5.54 -4.10
N GLY A 202 -0.77 -4.27 -3.91
CA GLY A 202 0.52 -3.81 -3.41
C GLY A 202 1.02 -2.58 -4.17
N SER A 203 1.66 -1.67 -3.46
CA SER A 203 2.14 -0.37 -3.97
C SER A 203 3.02 -0.46 -5.23
N GLN A 204 3.73 -1.57 -5.39
CA GLN A 204 4.63 -1.84 -6.53
C GLN A 204 3.98 -2.66 -7.66
N LYS A 205 2.70 -3.01 -7.51
CA LYS A 205 1.94 -3.85 -8.46
C LYS A 205 0.75 -3.12 -9.06
N SER A 206 0.02 -2.37 -8.25
CA SER A 206 -1.16 -1.63 -8.68
C SER A 206 -0.76 -0.17 -8.86
N ILE A 207 -0.37 0.20 -10.08
CA ILE A 207 0.29 1.47 -10.37
C ILE A 207 -0.67 2.41 -11.08
N LEU A 208 -0.87 3.60 -10.53
CA LEU A 208 -1.42 4.74 -11.24
C LEU A 208 -0.28 5.48 -11.94
N HIS A 209 -0.23 5.41 -13.27
CA HIS A 209 0.72 6.18 -14.07
C HIS A 209 0.05 7.47 -14.54
N ASN A 210 0.39 8.58 -13.88
CA ASN A 210 -0.09 9.90 -14.26
C ASN A 210 1.11 10.83 -14.44
N ALA A 211 1.37 11.29 -15.66
CA ALA A 211 2.54 12.11 -15.98
C ALA A 211 2.22 13.61 -16.14
N THR A 212 0.95 14.00 -16.01
CA THR A 212 0.48 15.36 -16.28
C THR A 212 0.00 16.07 -15.01
N THR A 213 -0.55 15.32 -14.06
CA THR A 213 -1.17 15.83 -12.84
C THR A 213 -0.83 14.94 -11.64
N SER A 214 -1.46 15.21 -10.49
CA SER A 214 -1.45 14.27 -9.36
C SER A 214 -2.15 12.97 -9.73
N CYS A 215 -1.76 11.85 -9.11
CA CYS A 215 -2.49 10.59 -9.29
C CYS A 215 -3.85 10.64 -8.61
N LEU A 216 -3.91 11.27 -7.43
CA LEU A 216 -5.13 11.39 -6.64
C LEU A 216 -5.17 12.72 -5.90
N SER A 217 -6.36 13.34 -5.86
CA SER A 217 -6.68 14.49 -5.02
C SER A 217 -8.12 14.40 -4.51
N LYS A 218 -8.52 15.32 -3.63
CA LYS A 218 -9.93 15.51 -3.31
C LYS A 218 -10.71 16.03 -4.53
N ASP A 219 -12.01 15.76 -4.56
CA ASP A 219 -12.95 16.47 -5.42
C ASP A 219 -13.01 17.96 -5.04
N VAL A 220 -13.10 18.84 -6.03
CA VAL A 220 -13.22 20.30 -5.83
C VAL A 220 -14.48 20.70 -5.07
N SER A 221 -15.57 19.95 -5.24
CA SER A 221 -16.83 20.11 -4.50
C SER A 221 -16.76 19.59 -3.07
N THR A 222 -15.79 18.71 -2.79
CA THR A 222 -15.54 18.19 -1.45
C THR A 222 -14.63 19.15 -0.70
N ARG A 223 -15.18 19.81 0.33
CA ARG A 223 -14.38 20.71 1.16
C ARG A 223 -13.31 19.95 1.93
N THR A 224 -13.68 18.77 2.43
CA THR A 224 -12.88 17.99 3.36
C THR A 224 -13.10 16.49 3.13
N VAL A 225 -12.03 15.72 3.01
CA VAL A 225 -12.06 14.26 2.92
C VAL A 225 -11.81 13.67 4.30
N PHE A 226 -12.83 13.10 4.93
CA PHE A 226 -12.69 12.38 6.20
C PHE A 226 -12.45 10.88 5.96
N ASP A 227 -11.72 10.23 6.87
CA ASP A 227 -11.65 8.77 7.02
C ASP A 227 -11.22 8.03 5.74
N ALA A 228 -10.32 8.65 4.96
CA ALA A 228 -9.76 8.03 3.77
C ALA A 228 -8.94 6.78 4.12
N GLN A 229 -9.21 5.66 3.47
CA GLN A 229 -8.45 4.42 3.61
C GLN A 229 -7.85 4.07 2.25
N ILE A 230 -6.55 4.29 2.08
CA ILE A 230 -5.87 4.04 0.81
C ILE A 230 -4.70 3.11 1.08
N SER A 231 -4.66 1.98 0.38
CA SER A 231 -3.61 1.00 0.61
C SER A 231 -3.19 0.20 -0.61
N GLY A 232 -1.90 -0.10 -0.71
CA GLY A 232 -1.36 -1.01 -1.73
C GLY A 232 -1.42 -0.46 -3.14
N ILE A 233 -1.27 0.86 -3.31
CA ILE A 233 -1.33 1.53 -4.62
C ILE A 233 -0.09 2.41 -4.79
N GLY A 234 0.51 2.35 -5.98
CA GLY A 234 1.63 3.18 -6.38
C GLY A 234 1.21 4.35 -7.28
N CYS A 235 1.92 5.48 -7.21
CA CYS A 235 1.75 6.61 -8.11
C CYS A 235 3.05 6.89 -8.86
N ARG A 236 3.02 7.01 -10.18
CA ARG A 236 4.25 7.15 -10.99
C ARG A 236 4.10 8.23 -12.05
N ASP A 237 5.21 8.95 -12.31
CA ASP A 237 5.41 9.81 -13.48
C ASP A 237 6.37 9.16 -14.53
N ASN A 238 6.59 9.84 -15.66
CA ASN A 238 7.43 9.44 -16.80
C ASN A 238 8.95 9.51 -16.54
N ASN A 239 9.40 9.83 -15.32
CA ASN A 239 10.83 9.98 -15.00
C ASN A 239 11.56 11.05 -15.83
N THR A 240 10.94 12.21 -16.05
CA THR A 240 11.51 13.30 -16.84
C THR A 240 12.14 14.41 -16.00
N GLY A 241 11.87 14.43 -14.69
CA GLY A 241 12.26 15.53 -13.79
C GLY A 241 11.48 16.83 -14.02
N ALA A 242 10.40 16.78 -14.82
CA ALA A 242 9.60 17.95 -15.20
C ALA A 242 8.25 18.03 -14.45
N SER A 243 7.93 17.08 -13.57
CA SER A 243 6.71 17.12 -12.77
C SER A 243 6.65 18.41 -11.95
N THR A 244 5.49 19.05 -11.86
CA THR A 244 5.26 20.21 -10.97
C THR A 244 4.14 19.97 -9.95
N THR A 245 3.62 18.75 -9.90
CA THR A 245 2.48 18.37 -9.06
C THR A 245 2.91 17.33 -8.05
N PRO A 246 2.21 17.26 -6.90
CA PRO A 246 2.37 16.12 -6.01
C PRO A 246 1.90 14.82 -6.69
N GLY A 247 2.42 13.67 -6.24
CA GLY A 247 1.86 12.38 -6.63
C GLY A 247 0.56 12.10 -5.90
N TRP A 248 0.65 12.06 -4.57
CA TRP A 248 -0.47 11.96 -3.66
C TRP A 248 -0.80 13.34 -3.07
N ASP A 249 -1.89 13.94 -3.54
CA ASP A 249 -2.38 15.21 -3.02
C ASP A 249 -3.42 14.96 -1.92
N PHE A 250 -2.95 15.03 -0.68
CA PHE A 250 -3.76 14.88 0.53
C PHE A 250 -4.14 16.23 1.14
N THR A 251 -4.25 17.27 0.30
CA THR A 251 -4.83 18.55 0.72
C THR A 251 -6.24 18.34 1.25
N GLU A 252 -6.52 18.79 2.48
CA GLU A 252 -7.80 18.61 3.20
C GLU A 252 -8.20 17.14 3.46
N PHE A 253 -7.25 16.22 3.60
CA PHE A 253 -7.49 14.86 4.10
C PHE A 253 -7.33 14.78 5.61
N TYR A 254 -8.32 14.20 6.28
CA TYR A 254 -8.41 14.13 7.73
C TYR A 254 -8.78 12.72 8.16
N HIS A 255 -8.20 12.23 9.26
CA HIS A 255 -8.44 10.88 9.79
C HIS A 255 -8.11 9.77 8.77
N GLY A 256 -7.21 10.10 7.83
CA GLY A 256 -6.77 9.18 6.79
C GLY A 256 -5.85 8.10 7.33
N TYR A 257 -5.98 6.90 6.78
CA TYR A 257 -5.12 5.75 6.98
C TYR A 257 -4.51 5.35 5.64
N PHE A 258 -3.22 5.59 5.50
CA PHE A 258 -2.45 5.41 4.26
C PHE A 258 -1.40 4.33 4.49
N VAL A 259 -1.51 3.19 3.81
CA VAL A 259 -0.66 2.02 4.09
C VAL A 259 -0.09 1.42 2.83
N ASP A 260 1.22 1.19 2.79
CA ASP A 260 1.88 0.62 1.62
C ASP A 260 1.51 1.44 0.38
N LEU A 261 1.96 2.70 0.36
CA LEU A 261 1.84 3.57 -0.79
C LEU A 261 3.24 3.87 -1.28
N ASP A 262 3.43 3.81 -2.59
CA ASP A 262 4.67 4.23 -3.23
C ASP A 262 4.39 5.40 -4.18
N VAL A 263 5.41 6.22 -4.39
CA VAL A 263 5.38 7.30 -5.38
C VAL A 263 6.74 7.43 -6.09
N TRP A 264 6.72 7.58 -7.41
CA TRP A 264 7.94 7.71 -8.23
C TRP A 264 7.93 8.97 -9.09
N TYR A 265 9.10 9.61 -9.18
CA TYR A 265 9.42 10.63 -10.18
C TYR A 265 8.56 11.91 -10.16
N LYS A 266 7.89 12.16 -9.04
CA LYS A 266 7.09 13.37 -8.79
C LYS A 266 7.91 14.48 -8.16
N GLU A 267 7.44 15.73 -8.28
CA GLU A 267 8.08 16.83 -7.55
C GLU A 267 7.92 16.62 -6.05
N VAL A 268 6.68 16.43 -5.60
CA VAL A 268 6.36 16.07 -4.23
C VAL A 268 5.75 14.67 -4.22
N GLY A 269 6.27 13.77 -3.39
CA GLY A 269 5.70 12.43 -3.25
C GLY A 269 4.31 12.49 -2.62
N TYR A 270 4.27 12.90 -1.36
CA TYR A 270 3.05 13.07 -0.56
C TYR A 270 2.94 14.51 -0.10
N PHE A 271 1.85 15.17 -0.49
CA PHE A 271 1.57 16.56 -0.12
C PHE A 271 0.40 16.62 0.84
N PHE A 272 0.63 17.17 2.02
CA PHE A 272 -0.39 17.39 3.02
C PHE A 272 -0.52 18.89 3.27
N ALA A 273 -1.69 19.46 2.95
CA ALA A 273 -1.93 20.88 3.03
C ALA A 273 -3.38 21.21 3.43
N ARG A 274 -3.60 22.49 3.72
CA ARG A 274 -4.92 23.06 4.00
C ARG A 274 -5.16 24.27 3.13
N THR A 275 -6.42 24.50 2.78
CA THR A 275 -6.91 25.77 2.26
C THR A 275 -7.38 26.66 3.42
N SER A 276 -7.32 27.99 3.27
CA SER A 276 -7.65 28.93 4.34
C SER A 276 -9.11 28.79 4.82
N GLY A 277 -9.35 28.52 6.12
CA GLY A 277 -10.69 28.55 6.74
C GLY A 277 -11.17 27.27 7.46
N GLY A 278 -10.39 26.18 7.50
CA GLY A 278 -10.73 24.97 8.26
C GLY A 278 -10.44 25.07 9.76
N GLY A 279 -11.32 24.54 10.62
CA GLY A 279 -11.08 24.34 12.06
C GLY A 279 -11.12 22.85 12.42
N GLY A 280 -10.39 22.41 13.45
CA GLY A 280 -10.41 21.03 13.94
C GLY A 280 -9.15 20.62 14.73
N THR A 281 -9.11 19.35 15.16
CA THR A 281 -7.92 18.62 15.68
C THR A 281 -7.75 17.38 14.79
N PHE A 282 -6.52 17.03 14.40
CA PHE A 282 -6.31 16.42 13.08
C PHE A 282 -5.26 15.31 13.08
N PHE A 283 -5.61 14.07 12.74
CA PHE A 283 -4.68 12.94 12.81
C PHE A 283 -4.77 12.12 11.51
N ASN A 284 -3.72 12.09 10.70
CA ASN A 284 -3.54 11.07 9.68
C ASN A 284 -2.49 10.07 10.16
N THR A 285 -2.64 8.82 9.73
CA THR A 285 -1.63 7.79 9.93
C THR A 285 -1.12 7.31 8.59
N GLY A 286 0.19 7.42 8.39
CA GLY A 286 0.90 6.79 7.27
C GLY A 286 1.73 5.62 7.78
N VAL A 287 1.70 4.48 7.09
CA VAL A 287 2.54 3.31 7.39
C VAL A 287 3.15 2.81 6.08
N HIS A 288 4.48 2.69 6.02
CA HIS A 288 5.18 2.28 4.79
C HIS A 288 4.84 3.22 3.62
N LEU A 289 5.34 4.45 3.71
CA LEU A 289 5.24 5.42 2.62
C LEU A 289 6.60 5.54 1.94
N SER A 290 6.70 5.12 0.67
CA SER A 290 7.96 5.20 -0.08
C SER A 290 7.90 6.21 -1.21
N ALA A 291 8.71 7.27 -1.14
CA ALA A 291 8.93 8.17 -2.26
C ALA A 291 10.28 7.90 -2.90
N ASN A 292 10.26 7.53 -4.17
CA ASN A 292 11.42 7.13 -4.94
C ASN A 292 11.68 8.15 -6.05
N ASP A 293 12.88 8.70 -6.10
CA ASP A 293 13.32 9.70 -7.07
C ASP A 293 12.36 10.90 -7.18
N THR A 294 11.79 11.31 -6.04
CA THR A 294 11.03 12.55 -5.94
C THR A 294 11.95 13.73 -5.59
N LYS A 295 11.51 14.96 -5.91
CA LYS A 295 12.25 16.15 -5.47
C LYS A 295 12.16 16.29 -3.96
N THR A 296 10.96 16.12 -3.40
CA THR A 296 10.62 16.09 -1.97
C THR A 296 9.75 14.87 -1.68
N CYS A 297 10.08 14.11 -0.65
CA CYS A 297 9.40 12.88 -0.28
C CYS A 297 8.03 13.16 0.35
N ILE A 298 8.02 13.86 1.49
CA ILE A 298 6.80 14.30 2.18
C ILE A 298 6.91 15.80 2.38
N LYS A 299 5.86 16.53 1.99
CA LYS A 299 5.74 17.96 2.26
C LYS A 299 4.49 18.25 3.08
N LEU A 300 4.69 18.94 4.21
CA LEU A 300 3.64 19.50 5.06
C LEU A 300 3.67 21.02 4.91
N ASP A 301 2.59 21.67 4.48
CA ASP A 301 2.55 23.12 4.15
C ASP A 301 2.02 23.99 5.33
N PRO A 302 2.36 25.28 5.51
CA PRO A 302 2.15 25.99 6.79
C PRO A 302 0.70 26.41 7.05
N ALA A 303 -0.15 26.40 6.03
CA ALA A 303 -1.60 26.51 6.22
C ALA A 303 -2.17 25.28 6.97
N PHE A 304 -1.39 24.20 7.06
CA PHE A 304 -1.66 22.97 7.78
C PHE A 304 -1.33 23.15 9.27
N SER A 305 -2.29 23.66 10.04
CA SER A 305 -2.35 23.39 11.47
C SER A 305 -2.97 22.00 11.60
N VAL A 306 -2.16 20.98 11.82
CA VAL A 306 -2.60 19.60 12.10
C VAL A 306 -2.00 19.13 13.41
N ASN A 307 -2.83 18.69 14.32
CA ASN A 307 -2.37 18.24 15.63
C ASN A 307 -2.12 16.73 15.57
N SER A 308 -0.88 16.30 15.36
CA SER A 308 -0.38 14.94 15.59
C SER A 308 -0.63 13.90 14.49
N ASN A 309 -0.24 14.18 13.24
CA ASN A 309 -0.06 13.06 12.29
C ASN A 309 1.04 12.11 12.81
N SER A 310 0.89 10.84 12.49
CA SER A 310 1.88 9.81 12.81
C SER A 310 2.25 9.04 11.55
N PHE A 311 3.50 9.17 11.13
CA PHE A 311 4.04 8.45 9.99
C PHE A 311 5.03 7.41 10.49
N TYR A 312 4.83 6.16 10.11
CA TYR A 312 5.67 5.03 10.48
C TYR A 312 6.33 4.46 9.24
N ARG A 313 7.65 4.29 9.29
CA ARG A 313 8.45 3.72 8.20
C ARG A 313 8.28 4.51 6.90
N VAL A 314 8.89 5.67 6.88
CA VAL A 314 8.95 6.52 5.68
C VAL A 314 10.25 6.24 4.96
N VAL A 315 10.19 5.91 3.67
CA VAL A 315 11.35 5.63 2.84
C VAL A 315 11.43 6.69 1.74
N CYS A 316 12.48 7.47 1.74
CA CYS A 316 12.76 8.49 0.75
C CYS A 316 14.06 8.10 0.06
N ASP A 317 14.01 7.75 -1.22
CA ASP A 317 15.15 7.14 -1.88
C ASP A 317 15.40 7.79 -3.24
N ARG A 318 16.63 8.21 -3.52
CA ARG A 318 16.98 8.93 -4.74
C ARG A 318 18.12 8.23 -5.48
N ARG A 319 17.81 7.24 -6.32
CA ARG A 319 18.82 6.43 -7.03
C ARG A 319 18.98 6.79 -8.51
N ALA A 320 17.96 7.34 -9.16
CA ALA A 320 17.94 7.53 -10.62
C ALA A 320 18.50 8.87 -11.11
N GLY A 321 18.82 9.83 -10.22
CA GLY A 321 19.45 11.10 -10.60
C GLY A 321 18.57 12.03 -11.46
N THR A 322 17.26 11.77 -11.52
CA THR A 322 16.28 12.51 -12.34
C THR A 322 16.24 14.00 -12.01
N TRP A 323 16.44 14.33 -10.74
CA TRP A 323 16.47 15.68 -10.21
C TRP A 323 17.93 16.06 -9.92
N ASN A 324 18.47 17.04 -10.64
CA ASN A 324 19.87 17.47 -10.54
C ASN A 324 20.09 18.61 -9.52
N ASP A 325 19.03 19.09 -8.88
CA ASP A 325 19.05 20.29 -8.05
C ASP A 325 19.35 19.96 -6.57
N THR A 326 20.10 20.85 -5.90
CA THR A 326 20.23 20.93 -4.44
C THR A 326 18.88 21.37 -3.83
N GLY A 327 18.19 20.49 -3.10
CA GLY A 327 16.89 20.76 -2.49
C GLY A 327 16.52 19.78 -1.36
N THR A 328 15.32 19.90 -0.79
CA THR A 328 14.81 18.98 0.25
C THR A 328 14.36 17.66 -0.35
N ILE A 329 15.14 16.60 -0.18
CA ILE A 329 14.89 15.26 -0.72
C ILE A 329 13.96 14.44 0.18
N GLY A 330 14.10 14.58 1.50
CA GLY A 330 13.26 13.87 2.44
C GLY A 330 12.05 14.70 2.87
N LEU A 331 12.00 15.07 4.15
CA LEU A 331 10.84 15.69 4.76
C LEU A 331 10.93 17.23 4.69
N ASP A 332 9.98 17.88 4.04
CA ASP A 332 9.77 19.34 4.10
C ASP A 332 8.61 19.63 5.05
N ILE A 333 8.94 19.89 6.32
CA ILE A 333 7.98 20.08 7.39
C ILE A 333 7.81 21.58 7.61
N ASN A 334 6.94 22.19 6.81
CA ASN A 334 6.54 23.57 6.97
C ASN A 334 5.24 23.64 7.78
N SER A 335 5.23 23.38 9.09
CA SER A 335 3.96 23.24 9.82
C SER A 335 3.92 23.99 11.14
N GLY A 336 2.74 24.54 11.46
CA GLY A 336 2.48 25.23 12.71
C GLY A 336 2.03 24.32 13.85
N SER A 337 2.21 23.00 13.77
CA SER A 337 1.68 22.04 14.76
C SER A 337 2.54 20.77 14.88
N ALA A 338 2.22 19.87 15.83
CA ALA A 338 3.09 18.75 16.15
C ALA A 338 2.87 17.53 15.27
N ASN A 339 3.88 17.08 14.50
CA ASN A 339 3.83 15.87 13.68
C ASN A 339 4.85 14.86 14.18
N ASN A 340 4.54 13.57 14.12
CA ASN A 340 5.44 12.49 14.52
C ASN A 340 5.83 11.64 13.31
N PHE A 341 7.12 11.42 13.15
CA PHE A 341 7.69 10.48 12.19
C PHE A 341 8.51 9.44 12.96
N TYR A 342 8.35 8.17 12.59
CA TYR A 342 9.05 7.03 13.18
C TYR A 342 9.70 6.21 12.06
N ASP A 343 10.96 5.81 12.25
CA ASP A 343 11.75 5.01 11.32
C ASP A 343 11.81 5.65 9.91
N VAL A 344 12.48 6.79 9.80
CA VAL A 344 12.61 7.51 8.53
C VAL A 344 13.93 7.13 7.87
N TYR A 345 13.88 6.65 6.63
CA TYR A 345 15.04 6.27 5.84
C TYR A 345 15.18 7.22 4.64
N VAL A 346 16.27 7.97 4.55
CA VAL A 346 16.54 8.91 3.45
C VAL A 346 17.87 8.56 2.77
N THR A 347 17.82 8.03 1.54
CA THR A 347 19.00 7.58 0.80
C THR A 347 19.15 8.18 -0.58
N GLY A 348 20.37 8.09 -1.12
CA GLY A 348 20.69 8.57 -2.47
C GLY A 348 20.71 10.09 -2.59
N ALA A 349 20.69 10.79 -1.46
CA ALA A 349 20.70 12.23 -1.40
C ALA A 349 22.13 12.76 -1.61
N GLY A 350 22.43 13.24 -2.82
CA GLY A 350 23.75 13.76 -3.18
C GLY A 350 24.17 15.00 -2.37
N ALA A 351 25.45 15.38 -2.48
CA ALA A 351 26.02 16.52 -1.76
C ALA A 351 25.20 17.82 -1.94
N GLY A 352 24.85 18.48 -0.83
CA GLY A 352 24.04 19.71 -0.82
C GLY A 352 22.52 19.50 -0.70
N SER A 353 22.08 18.26 -0.58
CA SER A 353 20.66 17.92 -0.37
C SER A 353 20.27 17.92 1.11
N ILE A 354 18.99 18.16 1.37
CA ILE A 354 18.42 18.22 2.72
C ILE A 354 17.53 17.00 2.96
N ALA A 355 17.87 16.16 3.95
CA ALA A 355 17.08 15.01 4.36
C ALA A 355 15.82 15.42 5.14
N VAL A 356 15.96 16.38 6.04
CA VAL A 356 14.82 16.94 6.78
C VAL A 356 15.00 18.44 6.88
N LYS A 357 13.96 19.17 6.46
CA LYS A 357 13.84 20.62 6.54
C LYS A 357 12.65 20.94 7.42
N PHE A 358 12.88 21.71 8.49
CA PHE A 358 11.82 22.31 9.28
C PHE A 358 11.68 23.77 8.89
N THR A 359 10.44 24.23 8.67
CA THR A 359 10.08 25.64 8.49
C THR A 359 8.82 25.89 9.32
N GLY A 360 8.78 26.93 10.15
CA GLY A 360 7.60 27.22 10.98
C GLY A 360 7.74 26.92 12.48
N GLY A 361 6.67 27.19 13.24
CA GLY A 361 6.77 27.59 14.65
C GLY A 361 6.42 26.57 15.73
N SER A 362 6.26 25.27 15.42
CA SER A 362 5.76 24.25 16.37
C SER A 362 6.52 22.92 16.31
N VAL A 363 6.37 22.11 17.39
CA VAL A 363 7.12 20.86 17.71
C VAL A 363 6.85 19.70 16.74
N SER A 364 7.66 19.50 15.72
CA SER A 364 7.69 18.22 15.00
C SER A 364 8.75 17.28 15.57
N GLN A 365 8.44 15.98 15.60
CA GLN A 365 9.31 14.93 16.11
C GLN A 365 9.63 13.93 15.01
N VAL A 366 10.91 13.61 14.85
CA VAL A 366 11.41 12.56 13.98
C VAL A 366 12.22 11.59 14.84
N HIS A 367 11.74 10.36 14.94
CA HIS A 367 12.34 9.29 15.74
C HIS A 367 12.92 8.24 14.79
N GLY A 368 14.20 7.88 14.97
CA GLY A 368 14.85 6.85 14.15
C GLY A 368 15.11 7.32 12.71
N LEU A 369 15.84 8.42 12.55
CA LEU A 369 16.24 8.93 11.22
C LEU A 369 17.53 8.25 10.75
N TYR A 370 17.48 7.48 9.67
CA TYR A 370 18.66 7.11 8.90
C TYR A 370 18.73 8.00 7.66
N ALA A 371 19.82 8.73 7.48
CA ALA A 371 20.00 9.60 6.32
C ALA A 371 21.42 9.51 5.76
N GLU A 372 21.57 9.51 4.44
CA GLU A 372 22.86 9.63 3.74
C GLU A 372 23.26 11.09 3.43
N SER A 373 22.41 12.06 3.80
CA SER A 373 22.59 13.49 3.51
C SER A 373 22.35 14.39 4.71
N ASN A 374 22.72 15.66 4.54
CA ASN A 374 22.58 16.72 5.54
C ASN A 374 21.16 16.85 6.09
N VAL A 375 21.03 17.15 7.38
CA VAL A 375 19.80 17.65 7.98
C VAL A 375 19.96 19.14 8.17
N THR A 376 18.95 19.93 7.81
CA THR A 376 19.08 21.39 7.75
C THR A 376 17.87 21.98 8.42
N ASP A 377 18.09 22.59 9.58
CA ASP A 377 17.07 23.38 10.26
C ASP A 377 17.16 24.81 9.74
N VAL A 378 16.13 25.23 9.00
CA VAL A 378 16.09 26.53 8.34
C VAL A 378 14.84 27.24 8.83
N ASP A 379 15.01 28.07 9.86
CA ASP A 379 14.04 29.09 10.27
C ASP A 379 12.87 28.61 11.18
N SER A 380 13.19 28.34 12.45
CA SER A 380 12.19 28.27 13.54
C SER A 380 11.88 29.68 14.08
N THR A 381 11.20 30.53 13.30
CA THR A 381 10.82 31.88 13.76
C THR A 381 9.68 31.91 14.81
N GLY A 382 9.31 30.77 15.40
CA GLY A 382 8.10 30.62 16.22
C GLY A 382 8.36 30.38 17.70
N THR A 383 7.42 30.82 18.54
CA THR A 383 7.48 30.76 20.03
C THR A 383 7.25 29.36 20.63
N GLY A 384 7.15 28.30 19.82
CA GLY A 384 6.85 26.92 20.23
C GLY A 384 7.99 26.16 20.93
N SER A 385 7.70 24.95 21.42
CA SER A 385 8.67 23.99 22.01
C SER A 385 9.60 23.37 20.93
N PRO A 386 10.73 22.71 21.29
CA PRO A 386 11.75 22.27 20.32
C PRO A 386 11.25 21.26 19.28
N ASN A 387 11.71 21.36 18.04
CA ASN A 387 11.73 20.22 17.12
C ASN A 387 12.70 19.15 17.68
N PHE A 388 12.31 17.88 17.57
CA PHE A 388 13.07 16.74 18.13
C PHE A 388 13.49 15.79 17.02
N VAL A 389 14.78 15.46 16.94
CA VAL A 389 15.30 14.43 16.06
C VAL A 389 16.13 13.44 16.90
N ASP A 390 15.70 12.18 16.96
CA ASP A 390 16.36 11.10 17.72
C ASP A 390 16.83 9.97 16.80
N GLY A 391 17.95 9.34 17.18
CA GLY A 391 18.49 8.15 16.52
C GLY A 391 19.03 8.40 15.13
N MET A 392 19.79 9.49 14.93
CA MET A 392 20.43 9.75 13.63
C MET A 392 21.61 8.81 13.38
N ALA A 393 21.45 7.87 12.45
CA ALA A 393 22.52 7.03 11.91
C ALA A 393 22.91 7.52 10.51
N HIS A 394 24.23 7.64 10.24
CA HIS A 394 24.78 8.20 9.00
C HIS A 394 26.07 7.46 8.59
N ASP A 395 26.20 7.08 7.32
CA ASP A 395 27.35 6.34 6.77
C ASP A 395 28.46 7.25 6.17
N GLY A 396 28.59 8.49 6.67
CA GLY A 396 29.50 9.53 6.12
C GLY A 396 29.59 10.86 6.91
N LEU A 397 29.91 11.98 6.23
CA LEU A 397 29.92 13.34 6.81
C LEU A 397 28.51 13.96 6.78
N ALA A 398 27.90 14.21 7.96
CA ALA A 398 26.66 14.97 8.06
C ALA A 398 26.94 16.44 8.41
N THR A 399 26.45 17.36 7.58
CA THR A 399 26.40 18.80 7.94
C THR A 399 25.03 19.09 8.53
N VAL A 400 25.01 19.59 9.76
CA VAL A 400 23.81 20.06 10.42
C VAL A 400 23.84 21.58 10.38
N ILE A 401 23.07 22.16 9.47
CA ILE A 401 22.97 23.62 9.37
C ILE A 401 21.82 24.04 10.27
N ILE A 402 22.10 24.90 11.26
CA ILE A 402 21.10 25.50 12.13
C ILE A 402 21.07 26.98 11.79
N THR A 403 20.07 27.39 11.03
CA THR A 403 19.87 28.80 10.64
C THR A 403 18.78 29.38 11.54
N ASP A 404 19.04 29.50 12.83
CA ASP A 404 18.10 30.10 13.78
C ASP A 404 18.54 31.51 14.17
N SER A 405 17.60 32.47 14.12
CA SER A 405 17.76 33.84 14.62
C SER A 405 17.25 34.02 16.07
N ALA A 406 16.69 32.97 16.67
CA ALA A 406 15.96 33.00 17.93
C ALA A 406 16.50 32.06 19.03
N GLU A 407 17.80 31.77 19.09
CA GLU A 407 18.56 31.27 20.26
C GLU A 407 18.00 30.09 21.11
N ASN A 408 16.94 29.40 20.69
CA ASN A 408 16.17 28.54 21.59
C ASN A 408 15.49 27.39 20.81
N LYS A 409 15.91 26.15 21.14
CA LYS A 409 15.12 24.88 21.13
C LYS A 409 15.27 23.95 19.91
N LEU A 410 16.40 23.23 19.81
CA LEU A 410 16.43 21.90 19.17
C LEU A 410 17.13 20.87 20.07
N ASN A 411 16.55 19.67 20.18
CA ASN A 411 17.11 18.54 20.93
C ASN A 411 17.49 17.42 19.96
N TRP A 412 18.77 17.05 19.94
CA TRP A 412 19.34 16.09 18.99
C TRP A 412 20.00 14.92 19.71
N ARG A 413 19.82 13.72 19.17
CA ARG A 413 20.65 12.55 19.48
C ARG A 413 21.33 12.06 18.20
N TYR A 414 22.64 12.21 18.13
CA TYR A 414 23.46 11.90 16.95
C TYR A 414 24.45 10.77 17.28
N ASP A 415 24.38 9.67 16.53
CA ASP A 415 25.21 8.48 16.73
C ASP A 415 26.30 8.35 15.63
N GLY A 416 26.49 9.36 14.77
CA GLY A 416 27.46 9.35 13.66
C GLY A 416 28.87 9.89 14.02
N ALA A 417 29.81 9.78 13.07
CA ALA A 417 31.23 10.04 13.31
C ALA A 417 31.61 11.54 13.38
N PHE A 418 30.94 12.42 12.63
CA PHE A 418 31.24 13.86 12.56
C PHE A 418 29.97 14.69 12.43
N VAL A 419 29.90 15.84 13.12
CA VAL A 419 28.84 16.85 12.95
C VAL A 419 29.49 18.19 12.66
N THR A 420 29.02 18.88 11.62
CA THR A 420 29.42 20.28 11.32
C THR A 420 28.23 21.19 11.57
N LEU A 421 28.39 22.20 12.42
CA LEU A 421 27.37 23.22 12.74
C LEU A 421 27.70 24.52 11.99
N ASN A 422 26.77 25.03 11.17
CA ASN A 422 26.91 26.30 10.47
C ASN A 422 25.72 27.22 10.81
N GLY A 423 25.98 28.44 11.30
CA GLY A 423 24.97 29.46 11.64
C GLY A 423 25.57 30.77 12.17
N SER A 424 24.89 31.91 11.98
CA SER A 424 25.30 33.26 12.42
C SER A 424 24.13 34.01 13.09
N PRO A 425 24.29 34.64 14.28
CA PRO A 425 25.47 34.58 15.14
C PRO A 425 25.68 33.14 15.63
N ALA A 426 26.94 32.76 15.87
CA ALA A 426 27.32 31.39 16.23
C ALA A 426 26.33 30.83 17.25
N PRO A 427 25.53 29.80 16.92
CA PRO A 427 24.48 29.31 17.80
C PRO A 427 25.15 28.91 19.12
N ALA A 428 24.85 29.66 20.18
CA ALA A 428 25.29 29.28 21.51
C ALA A 428 24.68 27.90 21.78
N ILE A 429 25.53 26.87 21.89
CA ILE A 429 25.10 25.54 22.32
C ILE A 429 24.68 25.67 23.78
N ARG A 430 23.44 26.09 24.05
CA ARG A 430 22.81 25.90 25.36
C ARG A 430 22.28 24.47 25.39
N MET A 431 23.07 23.58 25.99
CA MET A 431 22.62 22.24 26.36
C MET A 431 21.58 22.36 27.50
N GLN A 432 20.33 22.68 27.16
CA GLN A 432 19.22 22.59 28.11
C GLN A 432 18.69 21.14 28.10
N GLU A 433 19.06 20.38 29.12
CA GLU A 433 18.37 19.17 29.58
C GLU A 433 18.00 18.10 28.53
N LYS A 434 19.00 17.43 27.94
CA LYS A 434 19.15 15.95 27.90
C LYS A 434 20.31 15.54 26.99
N SER A 435 21.38 15.10 27.65
CA SER A 435 22.43 14.18 27.21
C SER A 435 22.68 14.00 25.70
N MET A 436 23.69 14.68 25.16
CA MET A 436 24.46 14.11 24.05
C MET A 436 25.33 12.99 24.62
N TRP A 437 25.00 11.74 24.29
CA TRP A 437 25.82 10.57 24.61
C TRP A 437 26.70 10.25 23.40
N ALA A 438 27.90 10.82 23.33
CA ALA A 438 28.91 10.36 22.37
C ALA A 438 29.54 9.08 22.93
N GLY A 439 28.89 7.94 22.69
CA GLY A 439 29.40 6.62 23.08
C GLY A 439 30.33 6.05 22.02
N GLY A 440 31.58 6.52 21.97
CA GLY A 440 32.60 5.96 21.07
C GLY A 440 34.02 6.24 21.59
N THR A 441 34.95 5.31 21.35
CA THR A 441 36.38 5.43 21.69
C THR A 441 37.15 6.43 20.80
N GLY A 442 36.45 7.27 20.05
CA GLY A 442 37.01 8.22 19.08
C GLY A 442 37.10 9.64 19.61
N THR A 443 38.13 10.37 19.18
CA THR A 443 38.34 11.79 19.49
C THR A 443 37.32 12.66 18.75
N THR A 444 36.44 13.33 19.49
CA THR A 444 35.51 14.34 18.96
C THR A 444 36.28 15.63 18.67
N THR A 445 36.42 16.02 17.40
CA THR A 445 36.89 17.35 17.00
C THR A 445 35.70 18.29 16.88
N LEU A 446 35.60 19.28 17.77
CA LEU A 446 34.63 20.38 17.70
C LEU A 446 35.26 21.57 16.95
N PRO A 447 34.53 22.29 16.09
CA PRO A 447 35.10 23.39 15.32
C PRO A 447 35.49 24.57 16.22
N THR A 448 36.73 25.03 16.06
CA THR A 448 37.29 26.20 16.72
C THR A 448 37.17 27.42 15.82
N THR A 449 36.07 28.16 15.91
CA THR A 449 36.02 29.52 15.37
C THR A 449 35.32 30.46 16.35
N ASP A 450 36.13 31.36 16.90
CA ASP A 450 35.86 32.64 17.56
C ASP A 450 34.90 32.70 18.75
N GLY A 451 35.50 32.80 19.94
CA GLY A 451 34.99 33.60 21.06
C GLY A 451 33.90 33.02 21.97
N GLY A 452 33.45 31.78 21.76
CA GLY A 452 32.39 31.15 22.56
C GLY A 452 32.91 30.26 23.69
N ALA A 453 32.36 30.42 24.89
CA ALA A 453 32.59 29.53 26.03
C ALA A 453 32.19 28.08 25.69
N LEU A 454 33.16 27.16 25.71
CA LEU A 454 32.90 25.71 25.60
C LEU A 454 32.55 25.13 26.97
N ALA A 455 31.39 24.48 27.11
CA ALA A 455 30.97 23.80 28.34
C ALA A 455 31.49 22.34 28.41
N PHE A 456 32.04 21.94 29.56
CA PHE A 456 32.66 20.62 29.76
C PHE A 456 32.20 19.92 31.05
N GLY A 457 31.81 18.64 30.93
CA GLY A 457 32.03 17.58 31.93
C GLY A 457 30.89 17.24 32.91
N ILE A 458 30.42 15.99 32.89
CA ILE A 458 29.59 15.39 33.96
C ILE A 458 30.52 14.61 34.91
N ALA A 459 30.50 14.90 36.21
CA ALA A 459 31.13 14.08 37.24
C ALA A 459 30.07 13.18 37.89
N THR A 460 30.02 11.90 37.50
CA THR A 460 29.18 10.94 38.20
C THR A 460 29.80 10.62 39.56
N ALA A 461 29.27 11.19 40.65
CA ALA A 461 29.71 10.85 41.99
C ALA A 461 29.01 9.57 42.46
N VAL A 462 29.76 8.48 42.64
CA VAL A 462 29.24 7.29 43.36
C VAL A 462 29.55 7.41 44.86
N ALA A 463 28.62 6.90 45.67
CA ALA A 463 28.57 6.96 47.13
C ALA A 463 29.63 6.11 47.86
N SER A 464 30.90 6.22 47.52
CA SER A 464 31.99 5.61 48.28
C SER A 464 33.26 6.45 48.23
N SER A 465 34.16 6.28 49.20
CA SER A 465 35.39 7.06 49.44
C SER A 465 36.47 6.94 48.36
N GLN A 466 36.10 6.79 47.09
CA GLN A 466 36.98 6.41 46.00
C GLN A 466 36.95 7.46 44.90
N GLU A 467 38.15 7.92 44.51
CA GLU A 467 38.37 8.90 43.45
C GLU A 467 37.93 8.33 42.10
N ILE A 468 37.10 9.09 41.36
CA ILE A 468 36.81 8.81 39.95
C ILE A 468 37.49 9.86 39.10
N ASP A 469 38.43 9.41 38.29
CA ASP A 469 39.05 10.20 37.24
C ASP A 469 38.28 10.01 35.92
N THR A 470 37.43 10.98 35.56
CA THR A 470 36.81 11.00 34.23
C THR A 470 37.71 11.77 33.27
N GLN A 471 38.42 11.03 32.40
CA GLN A 471 39.30 11.62 31.39
C GLN A 471 38.52 11.90 30.10
N THR A 472 38.47 13.16 29.71
CA THR A 472 38.09 13.55 28.34
C THR A 472 39.25 14.32 27.74
N THR A 473 39.89 13.76 26.73
CA THR A 473 41.01 14.44 26.05
C THR A 473 40.45 15.51 25.14
N ILE A 474 40.78 16.78 25.37
CA ILE A 474 40.45 17.88 24.46
C ILE A 474 41.54 17.91 23.36
N PRO A 475 41.23 17.62 22.08
CA PRO A 475 42.24 17.66 21.04
C PRO A 475 42.38 19.07 20.44
N HIS A 476 43.61 19.55 20.42
CA HIS A 476 44.19 20.55 19.51
C HIS A 476 43.99 22.06 19.71
N SER A 477 44.91 22.76 19.03
CA SER A 477 45.48 24.08 19.22
C SER A 477 44.48 25.23 19.28
N GLY A 478 44.45 25.93 20.41
CA GLY A 478 43.73 27.20 20.51
C GLY A 478 43.32 27.55 21.92
N VAL A 479 42.91 26.60 22.76
CA VAL A 479 42.46 26.94 24.13
C VAL A 479 43.65 27.43 24.95
N ARG A 480 43.66 28.73 25.29
CA ARG A 480 44.67 29.31 26.20
C ARG A 480 44.10 29.63 27.57
N THR A 481 42.78 29.77 27.73
CA THR A 481 42.17 30.21 28.98
C THR A 481 40.97 29.36 29.42
N ILE A 482 40.91 29.02 30.71
CA ILE A 482 39.76 28.35 31.36
C ILE A 482 39.32 29.18 32.56
N LYS A 483 38.01 29.39 32.73
CA LYS A 483 37.46 30.08 33.91
C LYS A 483 36.01 29.66 34.17
N ASN A 484 35.41 30.19 35.23
CA ASN A 484 33.98 30.09 35.51
C ASN A 484 33.48 28.64 35.65
N LEU A 485 34.05 27.90 36.62
CA LEU A 485 33.51 26.59 37.01
C LEU A 485 32.14 26.78 37.66
N ARG A 486 31.15 26.02 37.22
CA ARG A 486 29.81 25.94 37.80
C ARG A 486 29.39 24.49 37.87
N CYS A 487 28.84 24.06 38.99
CA CYS A 487 28.39 22.69 39.16
C CYS A 487 27.05 22.63 39.89
N ASP A 488 26.20 21.67 39.48
CA ASP A 488 24.90 21.39 40.08
C ASP A 488 24.78 19.90 40.38
N ALA A 489 24.33 19.55 41.59
CA ALA A 489 24.04 18.19 42.00
C ALA A 489 22.53 17.93 41.97
N THR A 490 22.16 16.73 41.52
CA THR A 490 20.73 16.31 41.44
C THR A 490 20.09 16.20 42.83
N VAL A 491 20.89 15.97 43.86
CA VAL A 491 20.49 15.85 45.27
C VAL A 491 21.58 16.50 46.13
N PRO A 492 21.25 17.43 47.05
CA PRO A 492 22.21 17.99 48.00
C PRO A 492 22.89 16.90 48.85
N PRO A 493 24.16 17.06 49.25
CA PRO A 493 24.89 16.06 50.04
C PRO A 493 24.26 15.79 51.43
N GLY A 494 23.62 16.80 52.03
CA GLY A 494 22.94 16.72 53.32
C GLY A 494 23.90 16.71 54.52
N GLY A 495 23.42 17.18 55.68
CA GLY A 495 24.20 17.16 56.93
C GLY A 495 25.51 17.94 56.85
N SER A 496 26.61 17.33 57.34
CA SER A 496 27.97 17.86 57.25
C SER A 496 28.76 17.37 56.02
N ALA A 497 28.10 16.69 55.07
CA ALA A 497 28.75 16.16 53.89
C ALA A 497 28.91 17.22 52.79
N SER A 498 29.93 17.04 51.94
CA SER A 498 30.15 17.88 50.77
C SER A 498 30.72 17.12 49.57
N TYR A 499 30.44 17.63 48.37
CA TYR A 499 31.09 17.26 47.12
C TYR A 499 32.08 18.36 46.75
N VAL A 500 33.35 17.99 46.56
CA VAL A 500 34.41 18.89 46.09
C VAL A 500 34.77 18.51 44.66
N LEU A 501 34.59 19.48 43.75
CA LEU A 501 34.70 19.32 42.31
C LEU A 501 35.85 20.18 41.83
N THR A 502 36.92 19.56 41.35
CA THR A 502 38.17 20.24 40.98
C THR A 502 38.52 19.93 39.54
N VAL A 503 38.77 20.98 38.75
CA VAL A 503 39.31 20.83 37.40
C VAL A 503 40.77 20.40 37.53
N ARG A 504 41.19 19.44 36.71
CA ARG A 504 42.55 18.94 36.66
C ARG A 504 43.16 19.18 35.30
N GLU A 505 44.47 19.37 35.29
CA GLU A 505 45.30 19.54 34.10
C GLU A 505 46.36 18.45 34.09
N ASN A 506 46.33 17.56 33.08
CA ASN A 506 47.20 16.39 33.01
C ASN A 506 47.24 15.58 34.33
N GLN A 507 46.10 15.47 35.02
CA GLN A 507 45.93 14.82 36.34
C GLN A 507 46.41 15.60 37.57
N ASP A 508 46.93 16.83 37.43
CA ASP A 508 47.23 17.72 38.54
C ASP A 508 46.03 18.62 38.88
N ASP A 509 45.72 18.78 40.18
CA ASP A 509 44.64 19.65 40.64
C ASP A 509 44.91 21.13 40.32
N THR A 510 43.94 21.78 39.69
CA THR A 510 43.95 23.24 39.50
C THR A 510 43.26 23.93 40.68
N LEU A 511 43.38 25.26 40.76
CA LEU A 511 42.66 26.09 41.72
C LEU A 511 41.19 26.32 41.32
N LEU A 512 40.78 25.93 40.11
CA LEU A 512 39.37 25.93 39.71
C LEU A 512 38.66 24.78 40.43
N THR A 513 38.11 25.10 41.60
CA THR A 513 37.45 24.14 42.48
C THR A 513 36.17 24.75 43.05
N CYS A 514 35.11 23.96 43.15
CA CYS A 514 33.92 24.37 43.88
C CYS A 514 33.38 23.25 44.77
N THR A 515 32.78 23.65 45.89
CA THR A 515 32.26 22.71 46.90
C THR A 515 30.75 22.88 47.05
N ILE A 516 30.00 21.80 46.85
CA ILE A 516 28.57 21.70 47.19
C ILE A 516 28.48 21.12 48.60
N ALA A 517 27.91 21.85 49.57
CA ALA A 517 27.88 21.43 50.97
C ALA A 517 26.50 21.57 51.62
N GLY A 518 26.20 20.70 52.59
CA GLY A 518 24.97 20.75 53.37
C GLY A 518 23.72 20.63 52.48
N THR A 519 22.86 21.64 52.52
CA THR A 519 21.61 21.68 51.74
C THR A 519 21.74 22.35 50.38
N ALA A 520 22.93 22.84 50.00
CA ALA A 520 23.16 23.44 48.69
C ALA A 520 23.08 22.39 47.58
N ALA A 521 22.48 22.77 46.45
CA ALA A 521 22.41 21.95 45.24
C ALA A 521 23.42 22.38 44.17
N SER A 522 24.16 23.46 44.38
CA SER A 522 25.07 24.03 43.37
C SER A 522 26.28 24.73 43.99
N CYS A 523 27.34 24.89 43.19
CA CYS A 523 28.51 25.68 43.52
C CYS A 523 29.12 26.33 42.28
N SER A 524 29.93 27.37 42.48
CA SER A 524 30.68 27.99 41.39
C SER A 524 32.00 28.58 41.86
N ASP A 525 33.00 28.55 40.98
CA ASP A 525 34.23 29.32 41.07
C ASP A 525 34.40 30.17 39.81
N THR A 526 34.08 31.45 39.97
CA THR A 526 34.24 32.49 38.93
C THR A 526 35.48 33.33 39.16
N THR A 527 36.27 33.02 40.19
CA THR A 527 37.39 33.84 40.65
C THR A 527 38.70 33.40 40.03
N HIS A 528 38.91 32.10 39.86
CA HIS A 528 40.13 31.58 39.27
C HIS A 528 40.04 31.54 37.74
N ILE A 529 41.12 32.00 37.10
CA ILE A 529 41.28 32.03 35.65
C ILE A 529 42.61 31.36 35.33
N TYR A 530 42.54 30.26 34.58
CA TYR A 530 43.68 29.49 34.12
C TYR A 530 44.02 29.89 32.68
N SER A 531 44.84 30.92 32.51
CA SER A 531 45.24 31.48 31.20
C SER A 531 46.62 31.02 30.72
N ASN A 532 46.94 31.31 29.45
CA ASN A 532 48.20 31.01 28.77
C ASN A 532 48.62 29.53 28.73
N ARG A 533 47.66 28.62 28.66
CA ARG A 533 47.95 27.17 28.56
C ARG A 533 48.58 26.86 27.18
N PRO A 534 49.67 26.09 27.12
CA PRO A 534 50.26 25.71 25.84
C PRO A 534 49.33 24.76 25.06
N ALA A 535 49.60 24.53 23.78
CA ALA A 535 48.77 23.64 22.97
C ALA A 535 48.97 22.17 23.40
N GLY A 536 47.88 21.37 23.42
CA GLY A 536 47.94 19.91 23.62
C GLY A 536 47.70 19.39 25.04
N PHE A 537 47.14 20.20 25.94
CA PHE A 537 46.87 19.81 27.32
C PHE A 537 45.59 18.98 27.46
N LYS A 538 45.61 18.02 28.39
CA LYS A 538 44.42 17.24 28.75
C LYS A 538 43.79 17.82 30.01
N TYR A 539 42.48 17.97 29.99
CA TYR A 539 41.71 18.38 31.16
C TYR A 539 40.82 17.23 31.63
N ASN A 540 40.67 17.10 32.93
CA ASN A 540 39.82 16.12 33.59
C ASN A 540 39.15 16.76 34.81
N MET A 541 38.15 16.08 35.36
CA MET A 541 37.52 16.53 36.61
C MET A 541 37.74 15.49 37.70
N ARG A 542 38.17 15.98 38.85
CA ARG A 542 38.22 15.23 40.09
C ARG A 542 36.98 15.54 40.90
N SER A 543 36.29 14.49 41.33
CA SER A 543 35.23 14.58 42.34
C SER A 543 35.71 13.87 43.60
N THR A 544 35.70 14.57 44.73
CA THR A 544 35.90 13.96 46.04
C THR A 544 34.72 14.27 46.95
N THR A 545 34.51 13.40 47.93
CA THR A 545 33.41 13.51 48.89
C THR A 545 33.99 13.65 50.28
N ILE A 546 33.52 14.62 51.05
CA ILE A 546 33.85 14.78 52.47
C ILE A 546 32.63 14.36 53.29
N GLY A 547 32.81 13.44 54.24
CA GLY A 547 31.71 12.86 55.02
C GLY A 547 30.96 11.73 54.29
N PHE A 548 29.81 11.33 54.84
CA PHE A 548 28.93 10.29 54.27
C PHE A 548 27.63 10.95 53.75
N PRO A 549 27.51 11.24 52.45
CA PRO A 549 26.27 11.74 51.87
C PRO A 549 25.16 10.69 51.99
N ALA A 550 23.92 11.14 52.21
CA ALA A 550 22.81 10.24 52.45
C ALA A 550 22.41 9.39 51.22
N VAL A 551 22.71 9.86 50.00
CA VAL A 551 22.32 9.21 48.74
C VAL A 551 23.39 9.47 47.67
N PRO A 552 23.79 8.47 46.85
CA PRO A 552 24.59 8.70 45.65
C PRO A 552 23.88 9.68 44.71
N THR A 553 24.61 10.65 44.16
CA THR A 553 24.05 11.70 43.29
C THR A 553 24.98 11.99 42.13
N THR A 554 24.42 12.51 41.03
CA THR A 554 25.23 12.98 39.90
C THR A 554 25.44 14.48 40.01
N ALA A 555 26.70 14.92 39.96
CA ALA A 555 27.07 16.32 39.86
C ALA A 555 27.43 16.65 38.40
N ARG A 556 26.79 17.68 37.86
CA ARG A 556 27.02 18.17 36.50
C ARG A 556 27.84 19.44 36.61
N CYS A 557 28.96 19.52 35.91
CA CYS A 557 29.81 20.71 35.94
C CYS A 557 29.94 21.31 34.54
N VAL A 558 30.28 22.59 34.53
CA VAL A 558 30.57 23.37 33.34
C VAL A 558 31.73 24.29 33.68
N VAL A 559 32.72 24.35 32.79
CA VAL A 559 33.75 25.40 32.76
C VAL A 559 33.62 26.15 31.45
N GLU A 560 34.17 27.35 31.35
CA GLU A 560 34.24 28.12 30.11
C GLU A 560 35.66 28.07 29.54
N LEU A 561 35.81 27.59 28.30
CA LEU A 561 37.10 27.59 27.58
C LEU A 561 37.16 28.76 26.59
N TYR A 562 38.33 29.41 26.51
CA TYR A 562 38.63 30.55 25.65
C TYR A 562 39.98 30.35 24.95
N ASN A 563 40.10 30.88 23.72
CA ASN A 563 41.38 31.03 23.03
C ASN A 563 42.11 32.30 23.49
#